data_AF-A0A7V0NSY4-F1
#
_entry.id   AF-A0A7V0NSY4-F1
#
_cell.length_a   1.000
_cell.length_b   1.000
_cell.length_c   1.000
_cell.angle_alpha   90.00
_cell.angle_beta   90.00
_cell.angle_gamma   90.00
#
_symmetry.space_group_name_H-M   'P 1'
#
loop_
_entity.id
_entity.type
_entity.pdbx_description
1 polymer ?
#
loop_
_entity_poly.entity_id
_entity_poly.type
_entity_poly.pdbx_seq_one_letter_code
_entity_poly.pdbx_strand_id
1 'polypeptide(L)'
;MSVATLKGTFDSFPLPDVLRLVAASKETGLLQVDSPTLGGRIFVVDGQITYATTRSDDQLIDDLARMEHISEEEREAIERRAVQLEDVLSSRAAVLGIFFGYQVTEVLVRLLTLVDGSFSFDVGVMTKHQTAYRVDVEAALEAAAVRSAEWEKIHKIIPGVDTSFRM
;
A
#
# COMPACT_ATOMS: atom_id res chain seq x y z
N MET A 1 23.15 -9.94 9.35
CA MET A 1 23.26 -8.62 9.98
C MET A 1 21.86 -8.26 10.45
N SER A 2 21.66 -7.93 11.73
CA SER A 2 20.34 -7.49 12.19
C SER A 2 20.13 -6.06 11.73
N VAL A 3 19.27 -5.90 10.74
CA VAL A 3 18.72 -4.58 10.39
C VAL A 3 17.90 -4.12 11.60
N ALA A 4 18.00 -2.84 11.96
CA ALA A 4 17.13 -2.27 12.98
C ALA A 4 15.67 -2.41 12.52
N THR A 5 14.89 -3.19 13.25
CA THR A 5 13.46 -3.39 12.96
C THR A 5 12.65 -2.76 14.08
N LEU A 6 11.76 -1.83 13.74
CA LEU A 6 10.74 -1.34 14.67
C LEU A 6 9.59 -2.34 14.69
N LYS A 7 9.14 -2.78 15.86
CA LYS A 7 8.00 -3.73 16.00
C LYS A 7 7.07 -3.32 17.12
N GLY A 8 5.79 -3.65 16.99
CA GLY A 8 4.79 -3.38 18.01
C GLY A 8 3.42 -3.95 17.65
N THR A 9 2.41 -3.59 18.44
CA THR A 9 1.01 -3.96 18.24
C THR A 9 0.13 -2.72 18.07
N PHE A 10 -1.00 -2.87 17.40
CA PHE A 10 -1.92 -1.76 17.15
C PHE A 10 -2.61 -1.23 18.42
N ASP A 11 -2.73 -2.05 19.46
CA ASP A 11 -3.24 -1.64 20.77
C ASP A 11 -2.34 -0.59 21.44
N SER A 12 -1.02 -0.67 21.21
CA SER A 12 -0.05 0.26 21.81
C SER A 12 0.26 1.44 20.89
N PHE A 13 0.30 1.18 19.58
CA PHE A 13 0.63 2.17 18.55
C PHE A 13 -0.30 1.99 17.36
N PRO A 14 -1.33 2.85 17.21
CA PRO A 14 -2.22 2.83 16.08
C PRO A 14 -1.45 2.94 14.75
N LEU A 15 -1.90 2.21 13.72
CA LEU A 15 -1.23 2.17 12.42
C LEU A 15 -0.99 3.57 11.78
N PRO A 16 -1.91 4.57 11.85
CA PRO A 16 -1.62 5.92 11.38
C PRO A 16 -0.37 6.53 12.03
N ASP A 17 -0.21 6.35 13.34
CA ASP A 17 0.91 6.93 14.09
C ASP A 17 2.22 6.21 13.78
N VAL A 18 2.17 4.90 13.55
CA VAL A 18 3.31 4.12 13.06
C VAL A 18 3.75 4.63 11.69
N LEU A 19 2.81 4.86 10.77
CA LEU A 19 3.11 5.40 9.44
C LEU A 19 3.75 6.78 9.52
N ARG A 20 3.23 7.67 10.37
CA ARG A 20 3.82 9.00 10.62
C ARG A 20 5.22 8.92 11.20
N LEU A 21 5.44 8.00 12.13
CA LEU A 21 6.76 7.78 12.73
C LEU A 21 7.78 7.33 11.67
N VAL A 22 7.40 6.38 10.82
CA VAL A 22 8.23 5.92 9.70
C VAL A 22 8.47 7.05 8.68
N ALA A 23 7.46 7.88 8.39
CA ALA A 23 7.61 9.04 7.52
C ALA A 23 8.61 10.05 8.09
N ALA A 24 8.48 10.37 9.38
CA ALA A 24 9.29 11.36 10.07
C ALA A 24 10.76 10.92 10.21
N SER A 25 11.03 9.62 10.34
CA SER A 25 12.39 9.10 10.38
C SER A 25 13.10 9.17 9.02
N LYS A 26 12.35 9.39 7.92
CA LYS A 26 12.85 9.36 6.53
C LYS A 26 13.53 8.05 6.15
N GLU A 27 13.25 6.99 6.88
CA GLU A 27 13.82 5.69 6.61
C GLU A 27 13.21 5.10 5.34
N THR A 28 14.01 4.28 4.65
CA THR A 28 13.56 3.48 3.52
C THR A 28 13.41 2.04 3.97
N GLY A 29 12.27 1.42 3.67
CA GLY A 29 12.00 0.06 4.13
C GLY A 29 10.59 -0.42 3.87
N LEU A 30 10.25 -1.54 4.49
CA LEU A 30 8.95 -2.17 4.40
C LEU A 30 8.27 -2.16 5.77
N LEU A 31 7.10 -1.55 5.84
CA LEU A 31 6.16 -1.75 6.95
C LEU A 31 5.26 -2.94 6.63
N GLN A 32 5.43 -4.04 7.37
CA GLN A 32 4.53 -5.17 7.38
C GLN A 32 3.45 -4.97 8.45
N VAL A 33 2.23 -5.33 8.10
CA VAL A 33 1.05 -5.35 8.96
C VAL A 33 0.53 -6.78 8.98
N ASP A 34 0.37 -7.34 10.17
CA ASP A 34 -0.12 -8.70 10.38
C ASP A 34 -1.28 -8.68 11.39
N SER A 35 -2.49 -8.95 10.90
CA SER A 35 -3.70 -9.14 11.72
C SER A 35 -4.35 -10.49 11.35
N PRO A 36 -5.17 -11.10 12.23
CA PRO A 36 -5.89 -12.33 11.92
C PRO A 36 -6.79 -12.25 10.69
N THR A 37 -7.27 -11.05 10.33
CA THR A 37 -8.25 -10.85 9.25
C THR A 37 -7.63 -10.35 7.94
N LEU A 38 -6.54 -9.59 8.02
CA LEU A 38 -5.92 -8.94 6.88
C LEU A 38 -4.43 -8.69 7.14
N GLY A 39 -3.60 -9.04 6.17
CA GLY A 39 -2.20 -8.63 6.13
C GLY A 39 -1.99 -7.40 5.25
N GLY A 40 -0.86 -6.74 5.42
CA GLY A 40 -0.49 -5.57 4.63
C GLY A 40 1.02 -5.40 4.49
N ARG A 41 1.43 -4.81 3.38
CA ARG A 41 2.80 -4.42 3.08
C ARG A 41 2.77 -2.99 2.57
N ILE A 42 3.55 -2.10 3.17
CA ILE A 42 3.66 -0.70 2.75
C ILE A 42 5.14 -0.39 2.57
N PHE A 43 5.55 -0.14 1.33
CA PHE A 43 6.92 0.18 0.98
C PHE A 43 7.12 1.69 1.05
N VAL A 44 8.15 2.10 1.77
CA VAL A 44 8.48 3.50 2.04
C VAL A 44 9.89 3.79 1.54
N VAL A 45 10.09 4.92 0.88
CA VAL A 45 11.38 5.45 0.43
C VAL A 45 11.47 6.90 0.82
N ASP A 46 12.52 7.27 1.58
CA ASP A 46 12.72 8.63 2.12
C ASP A 46 11.46 9.20 2.82
N GLY A 47 10.81 8.34 3.62
CA GLY A 47 9.57 8.69 4.34
C GLY A 47 8.29 8.79 3.48
N GLN A 48 8.36 8.50 2.18
CA GLN A 48 7.21 8.54 1.27
C GLN A 48 6.80 7.14 0.82
N ILE A 49 5.48 6.89 0.69
CA ILE A 49 4.97 5.58 0.24
C ILE A 49 5.19 5.44 -1.26
N THR A 50 5.79 4.34 -1.69
CA THR A 50 5.99 4.04 -3.12
C THR A 50 4.99 3.02 -3.65
N TYR A 51 4.56 2.10 -2.78
CA TYR A 51 3.61 1.05 -3.10
C TYR A 51 3.05 0.46 -1.80
N ALA A 52 1.81 0.01 -1.84
CA ALA A 52 1.19 -0.71 -0.73
C ALA A 52 0.39 -1.91 -1.27
N THR A 53 0.23 -2.97 -0.50
CA THR A 53 -0.62 -4.10 -0.89
C THR A 53 -1.15 -4.83 0.32
N THR A 54 -2.26 -5.55 0.15
CA THR A 54 -2.79 -6.50 1.15
C THR A 54 -2.39 -7.94 0.85
N ARG A 55 -1.65 -8.15 -0.24
CA ARG A 55 -1.09 -9.45 -0.62
C ARG A 55 0.11 -9.78 0.28
N SER A 56 0.35 -11.07 0.46
CA SER A 56 1.48 -11.56 1.25
C SER A 56 2.84 -11.32 0.58
N ASP A 57 2.86 -11.16 -0.74
CA ASP A 57 4.04 -10.93 -1.56
C ASP A 57 3.98 -9.61 -2.35
N ASP A 58 5.13 -9.24 -2.91
CA ASP A 58 5.29 -8.06 -3.73
C ASP A 58 5.10 -8.41 -5.21
N GLN A 59 3.85 -8.28 -5.66
CA GLN A 59 3.39 -8.57 -7.03
C GLN A 59 3.10 -7.29 -7.82
N LEU A 60 3.82 -6.18 -7.57
CA LEU A 60 3.56 -4.91 -8.24
C LEU A 60 3.40 -5.02 -9.77
N ILE A 61 4.27 -5.81 -10.42
CA ILE A 61 4.20 -6.04 -11.87
C ILE A 61 2.91 -6.74 -12.28
N ASP A 62 2.51 -7.79 -11.55
CA ASP A 62 1.29 -8.53 -11.85
C ASP A 62 0.04 -7.69 -11.55
N ASP A 63 0.08 -6.84 -10.53
CA ASP A 63 -0.99 -5.88 -10.25
C ASP A 63 -1.10 -4.83 -11.38
N LEU A 64 0.02 -4.28 -11.86
CA LEU A 64 0.03 -3.34 -12.99
C LEU A 64 -0.47 -3.99 -14.29
N ALA A 65 -0.08 -5.24 -14.56
CA ALA A 65 -0.51 -5.98 -15.74
C ALA A 65 -2.01 -6.29 -15.69
N ARG A 66 -2.51 -6.75 -14.53
CA ARG A 66 -3.94 -7.03 -14.31
C ARG A 66 -4.82 -5.79 -14.51
N MET A 67 -4.27 -4.62 -14.22
CA MET A 67 -4.96 -3.33 -14.37
C MET A 67 -4.73 -2.70 -15.75
N GLU A 68 -4.13 -3.43 -16.69
CA GLU A 68 -3.84 -3.01 -18.07
C GLU A 68 -2.93 -1.76 -18.16
N HIS A 69 -2.19 -1.46 -17.08
CA HIS A 69 -1.23 -0.35 -17.05
C HIS A 69 0.10 -0.69 -17.72
N ILE A 70 0.42 -1.99 -17.78
CA ILE A 70 1.50 -2.54 -18.59
C ILE A 70 0.97 -3.72 -19.42
N SER A 71 1.52 -3.92 -20.61
CA SER A 71 1.20 -5.07 -21.47
C SER A 71 1.92 -6.34 -21.01
N GLU A 72 1.47 -7.51 -21.47
CA GLU A 72 2.18 -8.78 -21.24
C GLU A 72 3.62 -8.75 -21.81
N GLU A 73 3.83 -8.07 -22.95
CA GLU A 73 5.17 -7.89 -23.52
C GLU A 73 6.07 -7.02 -22.62
N GLU A 74 5.54 -5.92 -22.08
CA GLU A 74 6.24 -5.06 -21.12
C GLU A 74 6.55 -5.84 -19.83
N ARG A 75 5.59 -6.62 -19.31
CA ARG A 75 5.75 -7.50 -18.15
C ARG A 75 6.89 -8.50 -18.36
N GLU A 76 6.87 -9.26 -19.45
CA GLU A 76 7.94 -10.22 -19.75
C GLU A 76 9.31 -9.54 -19.92
N ALA A 77 9.35 -8.36 -20.54
CA ALA A 77 10.58 -7.59 -20.70
C ALA A 77 11.17 -7.16 -19.35
N ILE A 78 10.32 -6.72 -18.40
CA ILE A 78 10.73 -6.38 -17.04
C ILE A 78 11.21 -7.63 -16.28
N GLU A 79 10.49 -8.75 -16.37
CA GLU A 79 10.86 -10.01 -15.72
C GLU A 79 12.20 -10.56 -16.22
N ARG A 80 12.44 -10.45 -17.53
CA ARG A 80 13.73 -10.78 -18.17
C ARG A 80 14.82 -9.74 -17.90
N ARG A 81 14.51 -8.66 -17.18
CA ARG A 81 15.40 -7.51 -16.93
C ARG A 81 15.94 -6.87 -18.21
N ALA A 82 15.17 -6.94 -19.30
CA ALA A 82 15.49 -6.30 -20.56
C ALA A 82 15.22 -4.79 -20.54
N VAL A 83 14.28 -4.35 -19.69
CA VAL A 83 13.93 -2.94 -19.44
C VAL A 83 13.72 -2.72 -17.94
N GLN A 84 13.90 -1.49 -17.46
CA GLN A 84 13.53 -1.12 -16.09
C GLN A 84 12.04 -0.76 -16.02
N LEU A 85 11.40 -1.05 -14.89
CA LEU A 85 10.01 -0.65 -14.66
C LEU A 85 9.85 0.87 -14.78
N GLU A 86 10.78 1.64 -14.22
CA GLU A 86 10.75 3.10 -14.27
C GLU A 86 10.70 3.63 -15.71
N ASP A 87 11.48 3.05 -16.62
CA ASP A 87 11.51 3.44 -18.04
C ASP A 87 10.15 3.17 -18.70
N VAL A 88 9.54 2.02 -18.44
CA VAL A 88 8.21 1.64 -18.97
C VAL A 88 7.15 2.62 -18.48
N LEU A 89 7.17 2.95 -17.19
CA LEU A 89 6.20 3.84 -16.56
C LEU A 89 6.41 5.32 -16.93
N SER A 90 7.62 5.74 -17.29
CA SER A 90 7.98 7.14 -17.56
C SER A 90 7.07 7.80 -18.61
N SER A 91 6.69 7.06 -19.66
CA SER A 91 5.81 7.53 -20.73
C SER A 91 4.37 7.82 -20.28
N ARG A 92 3.96 7.28 -19.11
CA ARG A 92 2.59 7.34 -18.57
C ARG A 92 2.56 7.90 -17.13
N ALA A 93 3.62 8.58 -16.71
CA ALA A 93 3.86 8.94 -15.31
C ALA A 93 2.70 9.72 -14.65
N ALA A 94 2.03 10.62 -15.39
CA ALA A 94 0.91 11.39 -14.85
C ALA A 94 -0.32 10.52 -14.51
N VAL A 95 -0.72 9.63 -15.42
CA VAL A 95 -1.87 8.73 -15.23
C VAL A 95 -1.56 7.71 -14.14
N LEU A 96 -0.34 7.17 -14.15
CA LEU A 96 0.12 6.23 -13.14
C LEU A 96 0.21 6.88 -11.76
N GLY A 97 0.60 8.16 -11.68
CA GLY A 97 0.65 8.87 -10.41
C GLY A 97 -0.72 9.02 -9.75
N ILE A 98 -1.76 9.27 -10.54
CA ILE A 98 -3.15 9.27 -10.04
C ILE A 98 -3.54 7.87 -9.57
N PHE A 99 -3.26 6.86 -10.40
CA PHE A 99 -3.55 5.47 -10.11
C PHE A 99 -2.90 4.98 -8.81
N PHE A 100 -1.60 5.18 -8.63
CA PHE A 100 -0.90 4.73 -7.42
C PHE A 100 -1.40 5.45 -6.17
N GLY A 101 -1.79 6.72 -6.28
CA GLY A 101 -2.40 7.46 -5.17
C GLY A 101 -3.72 6.82 -4.72
N TYR A 102 -4.58 6.49 -5.69
CA TYR A 102 -5.82 5.74 -5.42
C TYR A 102 -5.53 4.35 -4.84
N GLN A 103 -4.58 3.63 -5.43
CA GLN A 103 -4.21 2.27 -5.03
C GLN A 103 -3.71 2.23 -3.58
N VAL A 104 -2.80 3.14 -3.20
CA VAL A 104 -2.30 3.28 -1.82
C VAL A 104 -3.45 3.65 -0.89
N THR A 105 -4.30 4.62 -1.27
CA THR A 105 -5.47 5.01 -0.48
C THR A 105 -6.40 3.83 -0.20
N GLU A 106 -6.74 3.04 -1.22
CA GLU A 106 -7.63 1.88 -1.10
C GLU A 106 -7.03 0.74 -0.26
N VAL A 107 -5.71 0.62 -0.20
CA VAL A 107 -5.03 -0.29 0.73
C VAL A 107 -5.08 0.26 2.16
N LEU A 108 -4.76 1.55 2.35
CA LEU A 108 -4.80 2.17 3.67
C LEU A 108 -6.20 2.15 4.27
N VAL A 109 -7.26 2.42 3.51
CA VAL A 109 -8.65 2.31 3.99
C VAL A 109 -8.91 0.95 4.63
N ARG A 110 -8.37 -0.14 4.07
CA ARG A 110 -8.55 -1.49 4.60
C ARG A 110 -7.66 -1.80 5.79
N LEU A 111 -6.41 -1.30 5.80
CA LEU A 111 -5.48 -1.55 6.90
C LEU A 111 -5.80 -0.69 8.13
N LEU A 112 -6.33 0.52 7.94
CA LEU A 112 -6.66 1.44 9.01
C LEU A 112 -7.92 1.06 9.82
N THR A 113 -8.72 0.10 9.33
CA THR A 113 -9.85 -0.46 10.09
C THR A 113 -9.42 -1.55 11.07
N LEU A 114 -8.16 -2.00 11.01
CA LEU A 114 -7.63 -3.02 11.90
C LEU A 114 -7.51 -2.47 13.33
N VAL A 115 -8.20 -3.13 14.24
CA VAL A 115 -8.16 -2.83 15.68
C VAL A 115 -7.21 -3.74 16.45
N ASP A 116 -6.83 -4.87 15.85
CA ASP A 116 -5.94 -5.87 16.43
C ASP A 116 -4.84 -6.28 15.44
N GLY A 117 -3.73 -6.79 15.98
CA GLY A 117 -2.59 -7.25 15.20
C GLY A 117 -1.29 -6.55 15.55
N SER A 118 -0.29 -6.78 14.70
CA SER A 118 1.08 -6.35 14.89
C SER A 118 1.64 -5.72 13.63
N PHE A 119 2.73 -4.98 13.81
CA PHE A 119 3.50 -4.43 12.71
C PHE A 119 5.00 -4.67 12.91
N SER A 120 5.72 -4.70 11.79
CA SER A 120 7.17 -4.56 11.76
C SER A 120 7.61 -3.64 10.64
N PHE A 121 8.56 -2.76 10.92
CA PHE A 121 9.22 -1.97 9.90
C PHE A 121 10.66 -2.44 9.71
N ASP A 122 10.91 -3.11 8.60
CA ASP A 122 12.21 -3.63 8.22
C ASP A 122 12.93 -2.63 7.32
N VAL A 123 13.91 -1.92 7.88
CA VAL A 123 14.72 -0.93 7.19
C VAL A 123 15.52 -1.59 6.05
N GLY A 124 15.65 -0.89 4.92
CA GLY A 124 16.39 -1.34 3.74
C GLY A 124 15.70 -2.44 2.93
N VAL A 125 14.56 -2.98 3.38
CA VAL A 125 13.76 -3.92 2.59
C VAL A 125 12.96 -3.13 1.56
N MET A 126 13.30 -3.31 0.29
CA MET A 126 12.65 -2.64 -0.83
C MET A 126 11.79 -3.61 -1.63
N THR A 127 10.84 -3.06 -2.38
CA THR A 127 10.13 -3.81 -3.42
C THR A 127 11.12 -4.31 -4.46
N LYS A 128 10.84 -5.49 -5.03
CA LYS A 128 11.60 -6.09 -6.14
C LYS A 128 11.61 -5.17 -7.36
N HIS A 129 10.56 -4.36 -7.54
CA HIS A 129 10.39 -3.46 -8.66
C HIS A 129 10.11 -2.05 -8.16
N GLN A 130 11.13 -1.19 -8.17
CA GLN A 130 10.96 0.18 -7.70
C GLN A 130 10.22 1.04 -8.72
N THR A 131 9.45 2.00 -8.21
CA THR A 131 8.83 3.06 -9.00
C THR A 131 9.41 4.40 -8.58
N ALA A 132 9.37 5.39 -9.46
CA ALA A 132 9.68 6.79 -9.12
C ALA A 132 8.53 7.48 -8.37
N TYR A 133 7.38 6.80 -8.21
CA TYR A 133 6.20 7.39 -7.63
C TYR A 133 6.30 7.51 -6.11
N ARG A 134 5.82 8.64 -5.59
CA ARG A 134 5.91 8.98 -4.17
C ARG A 134 4.57 9.56 -3.70
N VAL A 135 3.96 8.91 -2.71
CA VAL A 135 2.81 9.44 -1.98
C VAL A 135 3.30 9.97 -0.64
N ASP A 136 2.91 11.20 -0.33
CA ASP A 136 3.07 11.74 1.01
C ASP A 136 2.18 10.97 2.01
N VAL A 137 2.71 10.65 3.18
CA VAL A 137 2.00 9.85 4.18
C VAL A 137 0.79 10.57 4.74
N GLU A 138 0.88 11.87 5.04
CA GLU A 138 -0.28 12.61 5.56
C GLU A 138 -1.36 12.74 4.48
N ALA A 139 -0.97 13.05 3.24
CA ALA A 139 -1.91 13.10 2.13
C ALA A 139 -2.63 11.75 1.92
N ALA A 140 -1.92 10.63 2.05
CA ALA A 140 -2.52 9.29 1.93
C ALA A 140 -3.47 8.97 3.09
N LEU A 141 -3.11 9.35 4.33
CA LEU A 141 -3.95 9.18 5.52
C LEU A 141 -5.23 10.04 5.42
N GLU A 142 -5.11 11.30 5.00
CA GLU A 142 -6.23 12.20 4.77
C GLU A 142 -7.17 11.65 3.70
N ALA A 143 -6.63 11.20 2.56
CA ALA A 143 -7.41 10.59 1.49
C ALA A 143 -8.16 9.33 1.98
N ALA A 144 -7.50 8.48 2.77
CA ALA A 144 -8.12 7.28 3.34
C ALA A 144 -9.22 7.62 4.35
N ALA A 145 -9.05 8.65 5.16
CA ALA A 145 -10.06 9.12 6.10
C ALA A 145 -11.30 9.68 5.37
N VAL A 146 -11.10 10.51 4.34
CA VAL A 146 -12.18 11.02 3.47
C VAL A 146 -12.92 9.86 2.83
N ARG A 147 -12.19 8.92 2.22
CA ARG A 147 -12.76 7.75 1.55
C ARG A 147 -13.59 6.88 2.50
N SER A 148 -13.09 6.64 3.72
CA SER A 148 -13.81 5.86 4.74
C SER A 148 -15.10 6.56 5.18
N ALA A 149 -15.08 7.88 5.37
CA ALA A 149 -16.26 8.66 5.74
C ALA A 149 -17.31 8.75 4.61
N GLU A 150 -16.90 8.72 3.34
CA GLU A 150 -17.81 8.60 2.20
C GLU A 150 -18.57 7.27 2.21
N TRP A 151 -17.89 6.16 2.52
CA TRP A 151 -18.52 4.85 2.64
C TRP A 151 -19.53 4.79 3.79
N GLU A 152 -19.27 5.44 4.93
CA GLU A 152 -20.27 5.56 6.01
C GLU A 152 -21.53 6.35 5.59
N LYS A 153 -21.39 7.38 4.75
CA LYS A 153 -22.52 8.16 4.24
C LYS A 153 -23.36 7.36 3.24
N ILE A 154 -22.72 6.52 2.41
CA ILE A 154 -23.42 5.60 1.50
C ILE A 154 -24.14 4.50 2.30
N HIS A 155 -23.52 3.99 3.37
CA HIS A 155 -24.14 3.00 4.25
C HIS A 155 -25.40 3.53 4.95
N LYS A 156 -25.46 4.84 5.25
CA LYS A 156 -26.68 5.51 5.75
C LYS A 156 -27.81 5.63 4.71
N ILE A 157 -27.53 5.48 3.42
CA ILE A 157 -28.51 5.60 2.33
C ILE A 157 -29.00 4.22 1.86
N ILE A 158 -28.25 3.15 2.12
CA ILE A 158 -28.67 1.76 1.82
C ILE A 158 -28.81 0.97 3.11
N PRO A 159 -29.97 1.03 3.80
CA PRO A 159 -30.25 0.11 4.91
C PRO A 159 -30.54 -1.28 4.31
N GLY A 160 -29.56 -2.19 4.35
CA GLY A 160 -29.83 -3.61 4.04
C GLY A 160 -28.73 -4.44 3.40
N VAL A 161 -27.45 -4.31 3.78
CA VAL A 161 -26.43 -5.33 3.44
C VAL A 161 -26.19 -6.32 4.58
N ASP A 162 -27.20 -6.51 5.42
CA ASP A 162 -27.28 -7.60 6.39
C ASP A 162 -28.18 -8.70 5.79
N THR A 163 -27.75 -9.27 4.67
CA THR A 163 -28.33 -10.52 4.16
C THR A 163 -27.27 -11.60 4.23
N SER A 164 -27.29 -12.33 5.36
CA SER A 164 -26.68 -13.65 5.47
C SER A 164 -27.21 -14.54 4.33
N PHE A 165 -26.39 -14.81 3.33
CA PHE A 165 -26.68 -15.86 2.37
C PHE A 165 -26.33 -17.20 3.03
N ARG A 166 -27.34 -17.87 3.59
CA ARG A 166 -27.29 -19.32 3.86
C ARG A 166 -27.64 -20.03 2.56
N MET A 167 -26.73 -20.88 2.07
CA MET A 167 -27.10 -22.04 1.24
C MET A 167 -27.58 -23.17 2.14
#